data_AF-A0A914S3E7-F1
#
_entry.id   AF-A0A914S3E7-F1
#
_cell.length_a   1.000
_cell.length_b   1.000
_cell.length_c   1.000
_cell.angle_alpha   90.00
_cell.angle_beta   90.00
_cell.angle_gamma   90.00
#
_symmetry.space_group_name_H-M   'P 1'
#
loop_
_entity.id
_entity.type
_entity.pdbx_description
1 polymer ?
#
loop_
_entity_poly.entity_id
_entity_poly.type
_entity_poly.pdbx_seq_one_letter_code
_entity_poly.pdbx_strand_id
1 'polypeptide(L)'
;MFALHLMRNIGGVISCCIRTNTIFALSSGSLPSAIAIIRVSGELIDSSYIAFPFDVRLSLSEESRRCLQRLTKRQKFKARYMFYSSLFDVEGELIDRAMAVFLPGPSTFTGEDTAEIYVHGSRAVVNCVCETLNHFENVRPAKAGEFTKRFVSMLKFA
;
A
#
# COMPACT_ATOMS: atom_id res chain seq x y z
N MET A 1 -13.79 -24.35 37.75
CA MET A 1 -15.03 -24.47 36.95
C MET A 1 -15.96 -23.27 37.21
N PHE A 2 -15.49 -22.03 37.02
CA PHE A 2 -16.31 -20.81 37.15
C PHE A 2 -15.85 -19.63 36.26
N ALA A 3 -14.83 -19.82 35.40
CA ALA A 3 -14.31 -18.78 34.51
C ALA A 3 -14.61 -19.02 33.02
N LEU A 4 -15.35 -20.08 32.67
CA LEU A 4 -15.66 -20.42 31.27
C LEU A 4 -17.10 -20.09 30.84
N HIS A 5 -17.95 -19.59 31.76
CA HIS A 5 -19.39 -19.44 31.51
C HIS A 5 -19.87 -18.00 31.35
N LEU A 6 -18.96 -17.00 31.38
CA LEU A 6 -19.29 -15.59 31.20
C LEU A 6 -18.71 -14.99 29.90
N MET A 7 -18.44 -15.82 28.90
CA MET A 7 -17.94 -15.42 27.57
C MET A 7 -18.97 -15.68 26.45
N ARG A 8 -20.25 -15.83 26.79
CA ARG A 8 -21.29 -16.24 25.84
C ARG A 8 -22.45 -15.27 25.62
N ASN A 9 -22.48 -14.10 26.28
CA ASN A 9 -23.70 -13.28 26.26
C ASN A 9 -23.50 -11.76 26.35
N ILE A 10 -22.50 -11.22 25.65
CA ILE A 10 -22.54 -9.80 25.24
C ILE A 10 -22.36 -9.78 23.72
N GLY A 11 -23.43 -9.41 23.04
CA GLY A 11 -23.59 -9.55 21.60
C GLY A 11 -22.50 -8.87 20.78
N GLY A 12 -22.01 -9.62 19.80
CA GLY A 12 -21.65 -9.06 18.50
C GLY A 12 -20.50 -8.07 18.48
N VAL A 13 -19.32 -8.45 18.98
CA VAL A 13 -18.09 -7.93 18.36
C VAL A 13 -18.01 -8.61 17.00
N ILE A 14 -18.56 -7.95 15.98
CA ILE A 14 -18.22 -8.28 14.60
C ILE A 14 -16.71 -8.08 14.54
N SER A 15 -15.95 -9.18 14.60
CA SER A 15 -14.58 -9.25 14.11
C SER A 15 -14.67 -9.02 12.61
N CYS A 16 -14.91 -7.76 12.24
CA CYS A 16 -14.77 -7.29 10.88
C CYS A 16 -13.27 -7.12 10.72
N CYS A 17 -12.57 -8.21 10.40
CA CYS A 17 -11.29 -8.09 9.74
C CYS A 17 -11.54 -7.30 8.46
N ILE A 18 -11.42 -5.97 8.50
CA ILE A 18 -11.37 -5.18 7.28
C ILE A 18 -10.00 -5.51 6.67
N ARG A 19 -9.96 -6.58 5.88
CA ARG A 19 -8.80 -6.89 5.03
C ARG A 19 -8.74 -5.80 3.96
N THR A 20 -8.07 -4.71 4.26
CA THR A 20 -7.71 -3.70 3.26
C THR A 20 -6.55 -4.26 2.45
N ASN A 21 -6.84 -4.80 1.26
CA ASN A 21 -5.77 -5.19 0.34
C ASN A 21 -5.05 -3.93 -0.14
N THR A 22 -3.72 -3.98 -0.20
CA THR A 22 -2.90 -2.96 -0.86
C THR A 22 -3.14 -3.03 -2.36
N ILE A 23 -3.34 -1.87 -2.99
CA ILE A 23 -3.63 -1.76 -4.41
C ILE A 23 -2.52 -1.05 -5.16
N PHE A 24 -2.32 -1.43 -6.43
CA PHE A 24 -1.45 -0.71 -7.34
C PHE A 24 -2.09 -0.46 -8.70
N ALA A 25 -1.63 0.58 -9.41
CA ALA A 25 -1.97 0.81 -10.80
C ALA A 25 -0.98 1.73 -11.50
N LEU A 26 -0.90 1.59 -12.83
CA LEU A 26 -0.39 2.64 -13.70
C LEU A 26 -1.24 3.90 -13.50
N SER A 27 -0.58 4.98 -13.10
CA SER A 27 -1.17 6.27 -12.72
C SER A 27 -0.76 7.40 -13.67
N SER A 28 -0.13 7.07 -14.79
CA SER A 28 0.21 7.97 -15.90
C SER A 28 -0.66 7.70 -17.13
N GLY A 29 -0.49 8.51 -18.17
CA GLY A 29 -1.17 8.34 -19.47
C GLY A 29 -0.74 7.09 -20.24
N SER A 30 -1.15 7.01 -21.51
CA SER A 30 -0.89 5.86 -22.38
C SER A 30 0.60 5.60 -22.61
N LEU A 31 0.95 4.32 -22.76
CA LEU A 31 2.29 3.85 -23.10
C LEU A 31 2.42 3.67 -24.63
N PRO A 32 3.61 3.87 -25.23
CA PRO A 32 4.86 4.24 -24.58
C PRO A 32 4.92 5.73 -24.20
N SER A 33 5.69 6.04 -23.16
CA SER A 33 5.96 7.41 -22.70
C SER A 33 7.42 7.53 -22.22
N ALA A 34 7.92 8.76 -22.04
CA ALA A 34 9.25 8.96 -21.45
C ALA A 34 9.29 8.42 -20.01
N ILE A 35 8.27 8.75 -19.22
CA ILE A 35 8.11 8.32 -17.82
C ILE A 35 6.71 7.75 -17.63
N ALA A 36 6.61 6.66 -16.87
CA ALA A 36 5.38 6.12 -16.35
C ALA A 36 5.40 6.12 -14.82
N ILE A 37 4.24 6.34 -14.21
CA ILE A 37 4.09 6.39 -12.76
C ILE A 37 3.27 5.20 -12.32
N ILE A 38 3.81 4.36 -11.44
CA ILE A 38 3.08 3.28 -10.78
C ILE A 38 2.84 3.70 -9.35
N ARG A 39 1.58 3.74 -8.94
CA ARG A 39 1.17 4.09 -7.59
C ARG A 39 0.76 2.84 -6.85
N VAL A 40 1.19 2.74 -5.59
CA VAL A 40 0.79 1.71 -4.62
C VAL A 40 0.15 2.43 -3.42
N SER A 41 -1.04 2.01 -3.00
CA SER A 41 -1.76 2.55 -1.84
C SER A 41 -2.34 1.42 -1.03
N GLY A 42 -2.20 1.46 0.29
CA GLY A 42 -2.74 0.44 1.15
C GLY A 42 -2.56 0.78 2.62
N GLU A 43 -3.57 0.40 3.39
CA GLU A 43 -3.51 0.34 4.84
C GLU A 43 -3.56 -1.14 5.28
N LEU A 44 -3.00 -1.45 6.44
CA LEU A 44 -3.00 -2.73 7.16
C LEU A 44 -3.54 -2.41 8.53
N ILE A 45 -4.83 -2.68 8.68
CA ILE A 45 -5.47 -2.67 9.97
C ILE A 45 -5.20 -4.04 10.57
N ASP A 46 -4.20 -4.13 11.45
CA ASP A 46 -4.01 -5.35 12.24
C ASP A 46 -5.18 -5.49 13.22
N SER A 47 -5.87 -6.63 13.16
CA SER A 47 -7.12 -6.92 13.89
C SER A 47 -6.92 -6.97 15.42
N SER A 48 -5.68 -6.92 15.89
CA SER A 48 -5.31 -6.86 17.30
C SER A 48 -5.50 -5.48 17.96
N TYR A 49 -5.82 -4.42 17.20
CA TYR A 49 -5.86 -3.04 17.70
C TYR A 49 -7.24 -2.51 18.14
N ILE A 50 -8.31 -3.29 18.00
CA ILE A 50 -9.65 -2.89 18.45
C ILE A 50 -9.85 -3.28 19.91
N ALA A 51 -9.12 -2.63 20.82
CA ALA A 51 -9.51 -2.47 22.22
C ALA A 51 -8.49 -1.60 22.94
N PHE A 52 -8.56 -0.26 22.83
CA PHE A 52 -8.29 0.64 23.96
C PHE A 52 -8.68 2.08 23.53
N PRO A 53 -9.62 2.75 24.21
CA PRO A 53 -10.17 4.05 23.79
C PRO A 53 -9.29 5.25 24.16
N PHE A 54 -8.00 5.05 24.41
CA PHE A 54 -7.12 6.13 24.84
C PHE A 54 -5.72 5.92 24.26
N ASP A 55 -5.42 6.71 23.22
CA ASP A 55 -4.06 7.06 22.80
C ASP A 55 -3.18 5.96 22.16
N VAL A 56 -3.64 5.35 21.05
CA VAL A 56 -2.74 4.64 20.13
C VAL A 56 -2.91 5.09 18.69
N ARG A 57 -2.25 6.21 18.36
CA ARG A 57 -2.05 6.69 16.98
C ARG A 57 -0.92 5.92 16.28
N LEU A 58 -0.73 4.64 16.59
CA LEU A 58 0.54 3.93 16.37
C LEU A 58 0.36 2.45 16.01
N SER A 59 -0.41 2.17 14.97
CA SER A 59 -0.17 0.98 14.14
C SER A 59 -0.33 1.39 12.69
N LEU A 60 0.61 2.25 12.25
CA LEU A 60 0.70 2.68 10.87
C LEU A 60 1.15 1.47 10.05
N SER A 61 0.25 1.08 9.18
CA SER A 61 0.47 0.07 8.17
C SER A 61 1.45 0.52 7.09
N GLU A 62 2.62 -0.10 7.05
CA GLU A 62 3.70 0.28 6.15
C GLU A 62 3.73 -0.61 4.89
N GLU A 63 2.59 -1.13 4.39
CA GLU A 63 2.52 -2.07 3.26
C GLU A 63 3.03 -1.44 1.97
N SER A 64 2.58 -0.22 1.66
CA SER A 64 3.07 0.53 0.51
C SER A 64 4.59 0.76 0.61
N ARG A 65 5.11 1.02 1.81
CA ARG A 65 6.54 1.13 2.05
C ARG A 65 7.25 -0.22 1.90
N ARG A 66 6.69 -1.31 2.41
CA ARG A 66 7.23 -2.67 2.26
C ARG A 66 7.32 -3.06 0.79
N CYS A 67 6.31 -2.73 -0.01
CA CYS A 67 6.35 -2.91 -1.46
C CYS A 67 7.52 -2.15 -2.07
N LEU A 68 7.70 -0.88 -1.69
CA LEU A 68 8.82 -0.06 -2.17
C LEU A 68 10.17 -0.62 -1.73
N GLN A 69 10.32 -1.06 -0.48
CA GLN A 69 11.54 -1.65 0.07
C GLN A 69 11.91 -2.95 -0.64
N ARG A 70 10.92 -3.82 -0.90
CA ARG A 70 11.12 -5.08 -1.63
C ARG A 70 11.54 -4.81 -3.07
N LEU A 71 10.82 -3.94 -3.77
CA LEU A 71 11.10 -3.60 -5.17
C LEU A 71 12.48 -2.95 -5.33
N THR A 72 12.90 -2.12 -4.37
CA THR A 72 14.16 -1.35 -4.46
C THR A 72 15.35 -1.97 -3.73
N LYS A 73 15.13 -3.03 -2.94
CA LYS A 73 16.07 -3.57 -1.95
C LYS A 73 16.59 -2.51 -0.94
N ARG A 74 15.95 -1.34 -0.85
CA ARG A 74 16.35 -0.23 0.01
C ARG A 74 15.55 -0.23 1.30
N GLN A 75 16.22 -0.25 2.45
CA GLN A 75 15.53 -0.33 3.75
C GLN A 75 14.95 1.01 4.25
N LYS A 76 15.61 2.14 3.94
CA LYS A 76 15.24 3.46 4.49
C LYS A 76 14.71 4.40 3.42
N PHE A 77 13.42 4.70 3.49
CA PHE A 77 12.78 5.81 2.78
C PHE A 77 12.42 6.90 3.77
N LYS A 78 12.97 8.11 3.57
CA LYS A 78 12.51 9.29 4.29
C LYS A 78 11.19 9.73 3.66
N ALA A 79 10.17 9.93 4.50
CA ALA A 79 8.86 10.38 4.06
C ALA A 79 8.97 11.65 3.19
N ARG A 80 8.33 11.64 2.02
CA ARG A 80 8.26 12.79 1.08
C ARG A 80 9.61 13.20 0.48
N TYR A 81 10.56 12.28 0.39
CA TYR A 81 11.82 12.47 -0.36
C TYR A 81 11.87 11.54 -1.57
N MET A 82 12.36 12.07 -2.68
CA MET A 82 12.55 11.34 -3.92
C MET A 82 13.90 10.61 -3.91
N PHE A 83 13.91 9.30 -4.17
CA PHE A 83 15.13 8.49 -4.18
C PHE A 83 15.37 7.88 -5.56
N TYR A 84 16.57 8.07 -6.11
CA TYR A 84 17.04 7.27 -7.24
C TYR A 84 17.33 5.85 -6.77
N SER A 85 16.67 4.87 -7.37
CA SER A 85 16.65 3.47 -6.92
C SER A 85 16.71 2.51 -8.09
N SER A 86 17.44 1.40 -7.92
CA SER A 86 17.33 0.23 -8.80
C SER A 86 16.12 -0.60 -8.40
N LEU A 87 15.32 -1.00 -9.38
CA LEU A 87 14.13 -1.85 -9.19
C LEU A 87 14.46 -3.28 -9.58
N PHE A 88 13.98 -4.24 -8.79
CA PHE A 88 14.23 -5.67 -9.01
C PHE A 88 12.93 -6.46 -8.99
N ASP A 89 12.90 -7.54 -9.78
CA ASP A 89 11.80 -8.52 -9.73
C ASP A 89 11.94 -9.47 -8.52
N VAL A 90 11.08 -10.49 -8.46
CA VAL A 90 11.08 -11.45 -7.34
C VAL A 90 12.24 -12.43 -7.40
N GLU A 91 12.81 -12.66 -8.58
CA GLU A 91 14.01 -13.44 -8.84
C GLU A 91 15.28 -12.64 -8.51
N GLY A 92 15.17 -11.31 -8.46
CA GLY A 92 16.24 -10.40 -8.11
C GLY A 92 16.96 -9.75 -9.30
N GLU A 93 16.44 -9.93 -10.51
CA GLU A 93 16.94 -9.32 -11.75
C GLU A 93 16.57 -7.84 -11.83
N LEU A 94 17.43 -7.05 -12.48
CA LEU A 94 17.23 -5.60 -12.61
C LEU A 94 16.12 -5.29 -13.63
N ILE A 95 15.04 -4.64 -13.17
CA ILE A 95 13.95 -4.17 -14.03
C ILE A 95 14.28 -2.81 -14.63
N ASP A 96 14.61 -1.83 -13.77
CA ASP A 96 14.83 -0.43 -14.17
C ASP A 96 15.67 0.33 -13.12
N ARG A 97 16.20 1.48 -13.50
CA ARG A 97 16.73 2.49 -12.58
C ARG A 97 15.85 3.73 -12.61
N ALA A 98 15.10 3.93 -11.54
CA ALA A 98 13.92 4.79 -11.49
C ALA A 98 13.94 5.68 -10.24
N MET A 99 13.02 6.64 -10.18
CA MET A 99 12.79 7.42 -8.97
C MET A 99 11.67 6.77 -8.14
N ALA A 100 11.83 6.71 -6.82
CA ALA A 100 10.87 6.13 -5.89
C ALA A 100 10.63 7.05 -4.68
N VAL A 101 9.37 7.26 -4.28
CA VAL A 101 8.99 8.08 -3.13
C VAL A 101 7.98 7.33 -2.26
N PHE A 102 8.15 7.50 -0.95
CA PHE A 102 7.17 7.09 0.04
C PHE A 102 6.46 8.31 0.63
N LEU A 103 5.13 8.27 0.66
CA LEU A 103 4.23 9.31 1.12
C LEU A 103 3.36 8.72 2.23
N PRO A 104 3.67 8.97 3.51
CA PRO A 104 2.83 8.49 4.60
C PRO A 104 1.51 9.27 4.64
N GLY A 105 0.42 8.56 4.93
CA GLY A 105 -0.88 9.12 5.27
C GLY A 105 -0.83 9.95 6.56
N PRO A 106 -1.89 10.67 6.91
CA PRO A 106 -3.15 10.82 6.16
C PRO A 106 -3.08 11.87 5.04
N SER A 107 -1.98 12.63 4.93
CA SER A 107 -1.83 13.69 3.93
C SER A 107 -1.35 13.14 2.58
N THR A 108 -2.15 12.25 2.00
CA THR A 108 -1.99 11.60 0.69
C THR A 108 -3.30 11.63 -0.10
N PHE A 109 -3.28 11.26 -1.38
CA PHE A 109 -4.49 11.28 -2.21
C PHE A 109 -5.58 10.32 -1.71
N THR A 110 -5.21 9.14 -1.22
CA THR A 110 -6.17 8.14 -0.71
C THR A 110 -6.49 8.31 0.77
N GLY A 111 -5.70 9.10 1.50
CA GLY A 111 -5.67 9.11 2.96
C GLY A 111 -4.81 7.99 3.56
N GLU A 112 -4.37 7.02 2.76
CA GLU A 112 -3.55 5.89 3.17
C GLU A 112 -2.07 6.13 2.85
N ASP A 113 -1.20 5.30 3.42
CA ASP A 113 0.20 5.24 3.02
C ASP A 113 0.32 4.91 1.53
N THR A 114 1.08 5.74 0.82
CA THR A 114 1.24 5.67 -0.64
C THR A 114 2.72 5.58 -1.01
N ALA A 115 3.05 4.72 -1.97
CA ALA A 115 4.34 4.72 -2.64
C ALA A 115 4.15 5.01 -4.14
N GLU A 116 5.05 5.80 -4.72
CA GLU A 116 5.05 6.08 -6.14
C GLU A 116 6.41 5.75 -6.75
N ILE A 117 6.37 5.07 -7.90
CA ILE A 117 7.54 4.62 -8.63
C ILE A 117 7.48 5.22 -10.04
N TYR A 118 8.51 5.96 -10.40
CA TYR A 118 8.63 6.74 -11.64
C TYR A 118 9.62 6.03 -12.55
N VAL A 119 9.11 5.15 -13.41
CA VAL A 119 9.88 4.27 -14.29
C VAL A 119 9.95 4.83 -15.71
N HIS A 120 10.86 4.30 -16.51
CA HIS A 120 10.81 4.52 -17.96
C HIS A 120 9.49 3.99 -18.53
N GLY A 121 8.81 4.79 -19.36
CA GLY A 121 7.46 4.47 -19.86
C GLY A 121 7.43 3.44 -20.99
N SER A 122 8.30 2.43 -20.95
CA SER A 122 8.21 1.28 -21.86
C SER A 122 7.18 0.27 -21.34
N ARG A 123 6.50 -0.42 -22.25
CA ARG A 123 5.51 -1.46 -21.87
C ARG A 123 6.15 -2.61 -21.11
N ALA A 124 7.37 -3.00 -21.48
CA ALA A 124 8.10 -4.09 -20.83
C ALA A 124 8.42 -3.74 -19.37
N VAL A 125 8.93 -2.54 -19.10
CA VAL A 125 9.25 -2.10 -17.73
C VAL A 125 7.98 -2.00 -16.88
N VAL A 126 6.92 -1.36 -17.40
CA VAL A 126 5.66 -1.23 -16.64
C VAL A 126 5.04 -2.59 -16.34
N ASN A 127 5.04 -3.52 -17.30
CA ASN A 127 4.50 -4.86 -17.09
C ASN A 127 5.30 -5.63 -16.04
N CYS A 128 6.63 -5.60 -16.12
CA CYS A 128 7.51 -6.30 -15.18
C CYS A 128 7.35 -5.78 -13.74
N VAL A 129 7.24 -4.46 -13.55
CA VAL A 129 6.95 -3.88 -12.22
C VAL A 129 5.56 -4.29 -11.73
N CYS A 130 4.54 -4.25 -12.59
CA CYS A 130 3.17 -4.66 -12.22
C CYS A 130 3.10 -6.16 -11.85
N GLU A 131 3.75 -7.03 -12.60
CA GLU A 131 3.84 -8.47 -12.30
C GLU A 131 4.56 -8.70 -10.98
N THR A 132 5.71 -8.05 -10.77
CA THR A 132 6.46 -8.12 -9.51
C THR A 132 5.59 -7.73 -8.31
N LEU A 133 4.83 -6.63 -8.40
CA LEU A 133 3.90 -6.22 -7.35
C LEU A 133 2.77 -7.23 -7.14
N ASN A 134 2.28 -7.88 -8.20
CA ASN A 134 1.24 -8.90 -8.12
C ASN A 134 1.70 -10.19 -7.42
N HIS A 135 3.00 -10.44 -7.34
CA HIS A 135 3.58 -11.53 -6.55
C HIS A 135 3.69 -11.23 -5.05
N PHE A 136 3.46 -9.99 -4.61
CA PHE A 136 3.51 -9.64 -3.20
C PHE A 136 2.20 -10.01 -2.49
N GLU A 137 2.31 -10.62 -1.30
CA GLU A 137 1.16 -10.99 -0.49
C GLU A 137 0.31 -9.75 -0.13
N ASN A 138 -1.01 -9.90 -0.23
CA ASN A 138 -2.00 -8.83 0.05
C ASN A 138 -1.88 -7.59 -0.86
N VAL A 139 -1.16 -7.69 -1.97
CA VAL A 139 -1.05 -6.66 -3.00
C VAL A 139 -1.81 -7.11 -4.25
N ARG A 140 -2.59 -6.21 -4.87
CA ARG A 140 -3.34 -6.53 -6.09
C ARG A 140 -3.52 -5.32 -7.01
N PRO A 141 -3.88 -5.51 -8.28
CA PRO A 141 -4.30 -4.40 -9.13
C PRO A 141 -5.52 -3.67 -8.55
N ALA A 142 -5.52 -2.35 -8.69
CA ALA A 142 -6.65 -1.49 -8.35
C ALA A 142 -7.80 -1.69 -9.34
N LYS A 143 -9.04 -1.61 -8.85
CA LYS A 143 -10.23 -1.48 -9.72
C LYS A 143 -10.33 -0.06 -10.28
N ALA A 144 -11.09 0.09 -11.36
CA ALA A 144 -11.38 1.40 -11.94
C ALA A 144 -11.96 2.36 -10.88
N GLY A 145 -11.33 3.53 -10.72
CA GLY A 145 -11.73 4.55 -9.74
C GLY A 145 -11.48 4.19 -8.27
N GLU A 146 -10.80 3.08 -7.96
CA GLU A 146 -10.65 2.61 -6.58
C GLU A 146 -9.86 3.60 -5.70
N PHE A 147 -8.80 4.22 -6.21
CA PHE A 147 -8.05 5.24 -5.47
C PHE A 147 -8.96 6.43 -5.06
N THR A 148 -9.77 6.95 -5.99
CA THR A 148 -10.72 8.03 -5.69
C THR A 148 -11.81 7.57 -4.73
N LYS A 149 -12.30 6.34 -4.87
CA LYS A 149 -13.30 5.77 -3.94
C LYS A 149 -12.77 5.70 -2.51
N ARG A 150 -11.51 5.31 -2.33
CA ARG A 150 -10.84 5.29 -1.00
C ARG A 150 -10.76 6.69 -0.41
N PHE A 151 -10.33 7.68 -1.21
CA PHE A 151 -10.32 9.08 -0.79
C PHE A 151 -11.70 9.58 -0.32
N VAL A 152 -12.75 9.37 -1.12
CA VAL A 152 -14.11 9.79 -0.77
C VAL A 152 -14.61 9.08 0.49
N SER A 153 -14.23 7.81 0.70
CA SER A 153 -14.57 7.10 1.93
C SER A 153 -13.91 7.73 3.15
N MET A 154 -12.65 8.15 3.06
CA MET A 154 -11.94 8.83 4.14
C MET A 154 -12.58 10.17 4.50
N LEU A 155 -13.00 10.97 3.50
CA LEU A 155 -13.66 12.27 3.73
C LEU A 155 -14.97 12.15 4.53
N LYS A 156 -15.64 11.01 4.52
CA LYS A 156 -16.86 10.79 5.32
C LYS A 156 -16.59 10.66 6.83
N PHE A 157 -15.34 10.46 7.22
CA PHE A 157 -14.90 10.26 8.60
C PHE A 157 -14.01 11.41 9.14
N ALA A 158 -13.83 12.48 8.36
CA ALA A 158 -13.13 13.71 8.73
C ALA A 158 -14.11 14.81 9.11
#